data_AF-A0A8C9KK39-F1
#
_entry.id   AF-A0A8C9KK39-F1
#
_cell.length_a   1.000
_cell.length_b   1.000
_cell.length_c   1.000
_cell.angle_alpha   90.00
_cell.angle_beta   90.00
_cell.angle_gamma   90.00
#
_symmetry.space_group_name_H-M   'P 1'
#
loop_
_entity.id
_entity.type
_entity.pdbx_description
1 polymer ?
#
loop_
_entity_poly.entity_id
_entity_poly.type
_entity_poly.pdbx_seq_one_letter_code
_entity_poly.pdbx_strand_id
1 'polypeptide(L)'
;MAHLDEAAHRLSKSGTTLYAVLELKKGASPEDIKKAYRHLSSCVLCSPVAVAAAVAAFAVEHLSHHLRTLLEDISRMSRISLPGQETKEILEERTKIMNFMAKRL
;
A
#
# COMPACT_ATOMS: atom_id res chain seq x y z
N MET A 1 36.30 -1.38 -7.46
CA MET A 1 36.46 -1.25 -5.99
C MET A 1 35.40 -0.36 -5.34
N ALA A 2 34.85 0.65 -6.02
CA ALA A 2 33.86 1.58 -5.44
C ALA A 2 32.62 0.92 -4.78
N HIS A 3 32.12 -0.19 -5.33
CA HIS A 3 30.94 -0.87 -4.77
C HIS A 3 31.18 -1.52 -3.39
N LEU A 4 32.42 -1.94 -3.10
CA LEU A 4 32.77 -2.51 -1.80
C LEU A 4 32.87 -1.42 -0.73
N ASP A 5 33.35 -0.24 -1.12
CA ASP A 5 33.46 0.93 -0.25
C ASP A 5 32.07 1.45 0.16
N GLU A 6 31.15 1.57 -0.81
CA GLU A 6 29.76 1.93 -0.54
C GLU A 6 29.06 0.93 0.41
N ALA A 7 29.28 -0.38 0.19
CA ALA A 7 28.73 -1.40 1.08
C ALA A 7 29.31 -1.28 2.51
N ALA A 8 30.61 -1.05 2.65
CA ALA A 8 31.26 -0.84 3.94
C ALA A 8 30.76 0.44 4.63
N HIS A 9 30.55 1.52 3.88
CA HIS A 9 30.02 2.78 4.39
C HIS A 9 28.59 2.62 4.92
N ARG A 10 27.72 1.91 4.19
CA ARG A 10 26.35 1.62 4.63
C ARG A 10 26.29 0.73 5.88
N LEU A 11 27.16 -0.28 5.98
CA LEU A 11 27.29 -1.12 7.17
C LEU A 11 27.80 -0.35 8.38
N SER A 12 28.75 0.56 8.17
CA SER A 12 29.24 1.46 9.22
C SER A 12 28.10 2.36 9.75
N LYS A 13 27.27 2.90 8.85
CA LYS A 13 26.09 3.71 9.21
C LYS A 13 25.04 2.94 10.01
N SER A 14 24.89 1.63 9.79
CA SER A 14 23.98 0.78 10.57
C SER A 14 24.60 0.23 11.86
N GLY A 15 25.88 0.56 12.14
CA GLY A 15 26.62 0.04 13.29
C GLY A 15 26.86 -1.47 13.24
N THR A 16 26.61 -2.10 12.09
CA THR A 16 26.69 -3.56 11.93
C THR A 16 28.02 -3.92 11.31
N THR A 17 28.85 -4.67 12.03
CA THR A 17 30.13 -5.12 11.48
C THR A 17 29.91 -6.25 10.47
N LEU A 18 30.80 -6.39 9.49
CA LEU A 18 30.75 -7.50 8.52
C LEU A 18 30.72 -8.88 9.21
N TYR A 19 31.44 -9.01 10.33
CA TYR A 19 31.42 -10.24 11.15
C TYR A 19 30.05 -10.51 11.75
N ALA A 20 29.33 -9.48 12.20
CA ALA A 20 27.97 -9.62 12.70
C ALA A 20 27.00 -10.03 11.59
N VAL A 21 27.15 -9.49 10.38
CA VAL A 21 26.35 -9.89 9.21
C VAL A 21 26.58 -11.36 8.83
N LEU A 22 27.81 -11.83 8.95
CA LEU A 22 28.18 -13.23 8.71
C LEU A 22 27.91 -14.14 9.92
N GLU A 23 27.43 -13.59 11.04
CA GLU A 23 27.24 -14.28 12.33
C GLU A 23 28.52 -14.96 12.86
N LEU A 24 29.68 -14.37 12.57
CA LEU A 24 31.00 -14.87 12.95
C LEU A 24 31.62 -14.05 14.10
N LYS A 25 32.48 -14.69 14.89
CA LYS A 25 33.31 -13.98 15.87
C LYS A 25 34.39 -13.16 15.16
N LYS A 26 34.73 -12.00 15.73
CA LYS A 26 35.83 -11.15 15.25
C LYS A 26 37.15 -11.94 15.32
N GLY A 27 37.84 -12.07 14.20
CA GLY A 27 39.07 -12.88 14.08
C GLY A 27 38.85 -14.32 13.60
N ALA A 28 37.67 -14.65 13.06
CA ALA A 28 37.42 -15.94 12.40
C ALA A 28 38.40 -16.20 11.23
N SER A 29 38.68 -17.48 10.98
CA SER A 29 39.58 -17.90 9.91
C SER A 29 39.01 -17.47 8.54
N PRO A 30 39.85 -17.09 7.56
CA PRO A 30 39.37 -16.73 6.22
C PRO A 30 38.58 -17.86 5.54
N GLU A 31 38.81 -19.12 5.90
CA GLU A 31 38.05 -20.29 5.46
C GLU A 31 36.62 -20.26 5.98
N ASP A 32 36.42 -19.90 7.25
CA ASP A 32 35.11 -19.79 7.89
C ASP A 32 34.32 -18.61 7.32
N ILE A 33 35.00 -17.49 7.05
CA ILE A 33 34.40 -16.32 6.37
C ILE A 33 33.89 -16.73 4.98
N LYS A 34 34.69 -17.46 4.21
CA LYS A 34 34.28 -17.97 2.89
C LYS A 34 33.10 -18.93 2.98
N LYS A 35 33.07 -19.80 3.99
CA LYS A 35 31.97 -20.76 4.21
C LYS A 35 30.68 -20.05 4.58
N ALA A 36 30.73 -19.11 5.53
CA ALA A 36 29.57 -18.32 5.96
C ALA A 36 29.01 -17.47 4.80
N TYR A 37 29.87 -16.84 4.01
CA TYR A 37 29.45 -16.08 2.84
C TYR A 37 28.72 -16.95 1.80
N ARG A 38 29.23 -18.15 1.51
CA ARG A 38 28.58 -19.09 0.58
C ARG A 38 27.23 -19.55 1.09
N HIS A 39 27.13 -19.84 2.38
CA HIS A 39 25.88 -20.25 3.03
C HIS A 39 24.83 -19.14 2.94
N LEU A 40 25.18 -17.91 3.34
CA LEU A 40 24.27 -16.77 3.25
C LEU A 40 23.87 -16.45 1.81
N SER A 41 24.83 -16.48 0.88
CA SER A 41 24.53 -16.27 -0.54
C SER A 41 23.58 -17.33 -1.09
N SER A 42 23.70 -18.59 -0.66
CA SER A 42 22.79 -19.66 -1.04
C SER A 42 21.40 -19.53 -0.41
N CYS A 43 21.29 -18.96 0.79
CA CYS A 43 20.01 -18.69 1.44
C CYS A 43 19.31 -17.45 0.86
N VAL A 44 20.05 -16.39 0.52
CA VAL A 44 19.52 -15.16 -0.08
C VAL A 44 18.97 -15.41 -1.49
N LEU A 45 19.37 -16.51 -2.14
CA LEU A 45 18.82 -16.96 -3.42
C LEU A 45 17.56 -17.83 -3.30
N CYS A 46 17.01 -18.07 -2.11
CA CYS A 46 15.82 -18.91 -1.90
C CYS A 46 14.77 -18.15 -1.06
N SER A 47 13.60 -17.79 -1.56
CA SER A 47 12.76 -18.57 -2.48
C SER A 47 12.10 -17.66 -3.52
N PRO A 48 11.98 -18.09 -4.79
CA PRO A 48 11.07 -17.47 -5.77
C PRO A 48 9.67 -17.23 -5.20
N VAL A 49 9.25 -18.05 -4.23
CA VAL A 49 7.98 -17.89 -3.50
C VAL A 49 7.98 -16.62 -2.64
N ALA A 50 9.06 -16.27 -1.96
CA ALA A 50 9.13 -15.05 -1.16
C ALA A 50 9.13 -13.79 -2.04
N VAL A 51 9.84 -13.84 -3.17
CA VAL A 51 9.85 -12.77 -4.16
C VAL A 51 8.47 -12.62 -4.82
N ALA A 52 7.84 -13.73 -5.22
CA ALA A 52 6.49 -13.73 -5.79
C ALA A 52 5.44 -13.23 -4.78
N ALA A 53 5.54 -13.62 -3.51
CA ALA A 53 4.65 -13.14 -2.46
C ALA A 53 4.79 -11.63 -2.23
N ALA A 54 6.02 -11.10 -2.21
CA ALA A 54 6.26 -9.67 -2.06
C ALA A 54 5.72 -8.85 -3.26
N VAL A 55 5.92 -9.34 -4.49
CA VAL A 55 5.38 -8.69 -5.71
C VAL A 55 3.85 -8.75 -5.74
N ALA A 56 3.25 -9.89 -5.37
CA ALA A 56 1.80 -10.05 -5.29
C ALA A 56 1.19 -9.12 -4.23
N ALA A 57 1.82 -9.02 -3.05
CA ALA A 57 1.39 -8.09 -2.01
C ALA A 57 1.45 -6.63 -2.49
N PHE A 58 2.53 -6.23 -3.17
CA PHE A 58 2.66 -4.89 -3.72
C PHE A 58 1.62 -4.59 -4.82
N ALA A 59 1.32 -5.56 -5.69
CA ALA A 59 0.30 -5.40 -6.72
C ALA A 59 -1.12 -5.29 -6.13
N VAL A 60 -1.44 -6.07 -5.10
CA VAL A 60 -2.71 -5.99 -4.37
C VAL A 60 -2.85 -4.64 -3.66
N GLU A 61 -1.78 -4.18 -3.00
CA GLU A 61 -1.75 -2.86 -2.34
C GLU A 61 -1.96 -1.73 -3.37
N HIS A 62 -1.23 -1.74 -4.49
CA HIS A 62 -1.32 -0.72 -5.53
C HIS A 62 -2.70 -0.68 -6.19
N LEU A 63 -3.33 -1.84 -6.41
CA LEU A 63 -4.70 -1.92 -6.90
C LEU A 63 -5.71 -1.44 -5.85
N SER A 64 -5.46 -1.74 -4.57
CA SER A 64 -6.34 -1.34 -3.47
C SER A 64 -6.37 0.18 -3.28
N HIS A 65 -5.26 0.89 -3.53
CA HIS A 65 -5.22 2.35 -3.48
C HIS A 65 -6.10 2.97 -4.58
N HIS A 66 -6.00 2.47 -5.80
CA HIS A 66 -6.84 2.93 -6.92
C HIS A 66 -8.33 2.66 -6.68
N LEU A 67 -8.67 1.48 -6.14
CA LEU A 67 -10.06 1.15 -5.83
C LEU A 67 -10.62 2.01 -4.67
N ARG A 68 -9.81 2.34 -3.67
CA ARG A 68 -10.23 3.27 -2.58
C ARG A 68 -10.48 4.67 -3.11
N THR A 69 -9.60 5.21 -3.95
CA THR A 69 -9.80 6.53 -4.57
C THR A 69 -11.08 6.56 -5.42
N LEU A 70 -11.32 5.52 -6.22
CA LEU A 70 -12.53 5.45 -7.08
C LEU A 70 -13.82 5.32 -6.24
N LEU A 71 -13.78 4.56 -5.14
CA LEU A 71 -14.93 4.37 -4.25
C LEU A 71 -15.22 5.61 -3.39
N GLU A 72 -14.18 6.34 -2.98
CA GLU A 72 -14.30 7.65 -2.31
C GLU A 72 -14.88 8.69 -3.26
N ASP A 73 -14.46 8.73 -4.53
CA ASP A 73 -15.01 9.63 -5.54
C ASP A 73 -16.49 9.33 -5.81
N ILE A 74 -16.88 8.05 -5.94
CA ILE A 74 -18.29 7.66 -6.09
C ILE A 74 -19.11 8.03 -4.85
N SER A 75 -18.58 7.84 -3.64
CA SER A 75 -19.25 8.22 -2.38
C SER A 75 -19.41 9.73 -2.23
N ARG A 76 -18.41 10.51 -2.68
CA ARG A 76 -18.48 11.97 -2.71
C ARG A 76 -19.51 12.43 -3.71
N MET A 77 -19.51 11.85 -4.91
CA MET A 77 -20.45 12.15 -6.01
C MET A 77 -21.90 11.75 -5.67
N SER A 78 -22.10 10.64 -4.97
CA SER A 78 -23.40 10.21 -4.44
C SER A 78 -23.97 11.17 -3.40
N ARG A 79 -23.12 11.78 -2.56
CA ARG A 79 -23.55 12.79 -1.58
C ARG A 79 -23.96 14.12 -2.22
N ILE A 80 -23.40 14.49 -3.37
CA ILE A 80 -23.78 15.71 -4.11
C ILE A 80 -25.05 15.51 -4.96
N SER A 81 -25.35 14.26 -5.35
CA SER A 81 -26.50 13.93 -6.19
C SER A 81 -27.77 13.51 -5.43
N LEU A 82 -27.76 13.53 -4.09
CA LEU A 82 -28.94 13.25 -3.27
C LEU A 82 -29.29 14.34 -2.23
N PRO A 83 -29.34 15.64 -2.57
CA PRO A 83 -30.37 16.50 -2.02
C PRO A 83 -31.60 16.41 -2.94
N GLY A 84 -32.71 15.91 -2.41
CA GLY A 84 -33.98 15.85 -3.11
C GLY A 84 -34.29 17.16 -3.82
N GLN A 85 -34.17 17.14 -5.14
CA GLN A 85 -34.70 18.20 -6.00
C GLN A 85 -36.21 17.98 -6.12
N GLU A 86 -36.96 18.20 -5.05
CA GLU A 86 -38.32 18.70 -5.23
C GLU A 86 -38.12 20.12 -5.78
N THR A 87 -38.15 20.26 -7.10
CA THR A 87 -38.18 21.57 -7.74
C THR A 87 -39.36 22.35 -7.15
N LYS A 88 -39.21 23.67 -7.02
CA LYS A 88 -40.28 24.54 -6.51
C LYS A 88 -41.62 24.31 -7.24
N GLU A 89 -41.55 23.88 -8.50
CA GLU A 89 -42.67 23.45 -9.32
C GLU A 89 -43.43 22.24 -8.76
N ILE A 90 -42.73 21.20 -8.27
CA ILE A 90 -43.37 20.03 -7.66
C ILE A 90 -44.09 20.41 -6.36
N LEU A 91 -43.50 21.29 -5.54
CA LEU A 91 -44.13 21.78 -4.32
C LEU A 91 -45.35 22.66 -4.62
N GLU A 92 -45.27 23.50 -5.65
CA GLU A 92 -46.39 24.35 -6.08
C GLU A 92 -47.56 23.49 -6.62
N GLU A 93 -47.28 22.50 -7.45
CA GLU A 93 -48.31 21.59 -7.98
C GLU A 93 -48.97 20.77 -6.86
N ARG A 94 -48.19 20.26 -5.89
CA ARG A 94 -48.76 19.59 -4.71
C ARG A 94 -49.67 20.51 -3.91
N THR A 95 -49.28 21.77 -3.77
CA THR A 95 -50.08 22.78 -3.06
C THR A 95 -51.36 23.12 -3.80
N LYS A 96 -51.32 23.24 -5.14
CA LYS A 96 -52.52 23.45 -5.98
C LYS A 96 -53.49 22.29 -5.86
N ILE A 97 -53.00 21.05 -5.93
CA ILE A 97 -53.83 19.84 -5.80
C ILE A 97 -54.48 19.78 -4.41
N MET A 98 -53.71 20.04 -3.34
CA MET A 98 -54.23 20.07 -1.97
C MET A 98 -55.33 21.13 -1.80
N ASN A 99 -55.12 22.33 -2.33
CA ASN A 99 -56.11 23.40 -2.30
C ASN A 99 -57.37 23.08 -3.12
N PHE A 100 -57.23 22.36 -4.23
CA PHE A 100 -58.37 21.90 -5.02
C PHE A 100 -59.20 20.85 -4.26
N MET A 101 -58.55 19.90 -3.58
CA MET A 101 -59.26 18.90 -2.76
C MET A 101 -59.96 19.54 -1.55
N ALA A 102 -59.30 20.49 -0.88
CA ALA A 102 -59.87 21.20 0.27
C ALA A 102 -61.09 22.08 -0.10
N LYS A 103 -61.17 22.57 -1.33
CA LYS A 103 -62.33 23.33 -1.84
C LYS A 103 -63.48 22.45 -2.34
N ARG A 104 -63.27 21.14 -2.48
CA ARG A 104 -64.25 20.17 -3.00
C ARG A 104 -64.96 19.38 -1.89
N LEU A 105 -64.52 19.53 -0.65
CA LEU A 105 -65.22 19.15 0.59
C LEU A 105 -66.05 20.33 1.09
#